data_AF-A0A358N4I3-F1
#
_entry.id   AF-A0A358N4I3-F1
#
_cell.length_a   1.000
_cell.length_b   1.000
_cell.length_c   1.000
_cell.angle_alpha   90.00
_cell.angle_beta   90.00
_cell.angle_gamma   90.00
#
_symmetry.space_group_name_H-M   'P 1'
#
loop_
_entity.id
_entity.type
_entity.pdbx_description
1 polymer ?
#
loop_
_entity_poly.entity_id
_entity_poly.type
_entity_poly.pdbx_seq_one_letter_code
_entity_poly.pdbx_strand_id
1 'polypeptide(L)'
;MCLLNTQPASYQSSQPGNEADHFMMESSDNRSEEIDVGIRPDATEPSTSKSAIHRRWWMPLATVCLALIPFGILELAFRVFAPQASQDIAVDPYVDLQQLEPLFQLDASANEWKIPKHRMNFFRPAVFPAEKKDTTKRIFVLGGSTVQGRPFSTETAFPIWLEMRLRAAFPNTDFEVVNVGGISYASYRVSKLVTEVLQHEPDAIVLYTGHNEFLEDREYGALLEAGPFRTWLSNISGNL
;
A
#
# COMPACT_ATOMS: atom_id res chain seq x y z
N MET A 1 -22.68 -33.40 10.47
CA MET A 1 -22.46 -34.73 9.87
C MET A 1 -22.36 -34.51 8.36
N CYS A 2 -21.25 -34.81 7.69
CA CYS A 2 -19.99 -35.38 8.19
C CYS A 2 -19.05 -34.35 8.85
N LEU A 3 -17.96 -34.85 9.42
CA LEU A 3 -16.73 -34.12 9.78
C LEU A 3 -15.61 -34.69 8.91
N LEU A 4 -14.65 -33.86 8.50
CA LEU A 4 -13.28 -34.32 8.24
C LEU A 4 -12.31 -33.29 8.82
N ASN A 5 -11.27 -33.80 9.47
CA ASN A 5 -10.35 -33.06 10.32
C ASN A 5 -8.97 -33.74 10.26
N THR A 6 -7.94 -32.99 9.86
CA THR A 6 -6.53 -33.41 9.93
C THR A 6 -5.65 -32.19 10.18
N GLN A 7 -4.68 -32.35 11.08
CA GLN A 7 -3.82 -31.29 11.63
C GLN A 7 -2.52 -31.07 10.81
N PRO A 8 -1.80 -29.95 11.00
CA PRO A 8 -0.62 -29.60 10.19
C PRO A 8 0.62 -30.44 10.50
N ALA A 9 1.54 -30.51 9.52
CA ALA A 9 2.84 -31.15 9.66
C ALA A 9 3.84 -30.32 10.49
N SER A 10 4.79 -31.00 11.13
CA SER A 10 5.65 -30.47 12.19
C SER A 10 7.03 -29.98 11.74
N TYR A 11 7.58 -29.08 12.57
CA TYR A 11 8.95 -28.56 12.53
C TYR A 11 10.01 -29.67 12.60
N GLN A 12 11.15 -29.49 11.94
CA GLN A 12 12.34 -30.31 12.19
C GLN A 12 13.62 -29.50 11.92
N SER A 13 14.55 -29.53 12.88
CA SER A 13 15.86 -28.87 12.81
C SER A 13 16.98 -29.90 12.98
N SER A 14 18.10 -29.70 12.29
CA SER A 14 19.25 -30.61 12.32
C SER A 14 20.57 -29.87 12.48
N GLN A 15 21.28 -30.18 13.56
CA GLN A 15 22.68 -29.83 13.78
C GLN A 15 23.53 -31.10 13.64
N PRO A 16 24.72 -31.01 13.02
CA PRO A 16 25.93 -31.65 13.52
C PRO A 16 26.79 -30.59 14.25
N GLY A 17 27.63 -30.93 15.22
CA GLY A 17 28.08 -32.27 15.62
C GLY A 17 29.58 -32.19 15.84
N ASN A 18 30.02 -32.09 17.10
CA ASN A 18 31.38 -31.72 17.47
C ASN A 18 32.06 -32.86 18.23
N GLU A 19 33.13 -33.40 17.67
CA GLU A 19 33.94 -34.47 18.29
C GLU A 19 35.43 -34.22 17.96
N ALA A 20 36.33 -34.71 18.82
CA ALA A 20 37.64 -34.09 19.03
C ALA A 20 38.85 -35.01 18.77
N ASP A 21 40.01 -34.37 18.66
CA ASP A 21 41.36 -34.81 19.01
C ASP A 21 41.74 -36.30 18.84
N HIS A 22 42.75 -36.54 17.99
CA HIS A 22 43.71 -37.60 18.27
C HIS A 22 45.15 -37.13 18.11
N PHE A 23 45.91 -37.28 19.19
CA PHE A 23 47.33 -36.98 19.31
C PHE A 23 48.17 -38.22 18.92
N MET A 24 49.35 -38.02 18.29
CA MET A 24 50.60 -38.76 18.53
C MET A 24 51.77 -38.21 17.68
N MET A 25 53.02 -38.50 18.08
CA MET A 25 54.24 -37.83 17.60
C MET A 25 55.51 -38.69 17.78
N GLU A 26 56.24 -39.00 16.70
CA GLU A 26 57.63 -39.51 16.59
C GLU A 26 58.18 -39.01 15.22
N SER A 27 59.41 -38.50 15.02
CA SER A 27 60.80 -39.00 15.22
C SER A 27 61.19 -40.18 14.31
N SER A 28 62.40 -40.34 13.76
CA SER A 28 63.55 -39.45 13.39
C SER A 28 64.44 -40.27 12.39
N ASP A 29 65.67 -39.95 11.94
CA ASP A 29 66.68 -38.93 12.24
C ASP A 29 67.65 -38.77 11.03
N ASN A 30 68.33 -37.63 10.89
CA ASN A 30 69.69 -37.41 10.32
C ASN A 30 69.89 -35.95 9.85
N ARG A 31 71.06 -35.28 9.90
CA ARG A 31 72.30 -35.31 10.73
C ARG A 31 73.47 -34.80 9.85
N SER A 32 74.19 -33.78 10.31
CA SER A 32 75.54 -33.35 9.84
C SER A 32 75.68 -32.91 8.38
N GLU A 33 76.59 -32.03 7.98
CA GLU A 33 77.49 -31.07 8.65
C GLU A 33 77.66 -29.89 7.66
N GLU A 34 78.00 -28.66 8.04
CA GLU A 34 79.33 -28.23 8.54
C GLU A 34 79.26 -26.93 9.37
N ILE A 35 80.39 -26.57 9.99
CA ILE A 35 80.65 -25.42 10.88
C ILE A 35 81.95 -24.76 10.30
N ASP A 36 82.28 -23.47 10.38
CA ASP A 36 82.22 -22.54 11.51
C ASP A 36 82.35 -21.04 11.14
N VAL A 37 82.10 -20.20 12.14
CA VAL A 37 82.31 -18.76 12.34
C VAL A 37 83.32 -18.02 11.45
N GLY A 38 82.90 -16.85 10.97
CA GLY A 38 83.76 -15.70 10.65
C GLY A 38 83.19 -14.39 11.23
N ILE A 39 83.70 -13.94 12.40
CA ILE A 39 83.25 -12.71 13.07
C ILE A 39 84.17 -11.52 12.72
N ARG A 40 83.58 -10.41 12.27
CA ARG A 40 83.82 -9.05 12.79
C ARG A 40 82.74 -8.06 12.32
N PRO A 41 82.45 -7.01 13.11
CA PRO A 41 81.39 -6.05 12.78
C PRO A 41 81.92 -4.90 11.91
N ASP A 42 81.02 -4.32 11.12
CA ASP A 42 81.10 -2.92 10.73
C ASP A 42 79.69 -2.30 10.82
N ALA A 43 79.62 -0.98 10.95
CA ALA A 43 78.39 -0.24 11.22
C ALA A 43 77.68 0.23 9.95
N THR A 44 76.49 0.84 10.16
CA THR A 44 75.68 1.66 9.23
C THR A 44 74.33 1.02 8.88
N GLU A 45 73.30 1.33 9.67
CA GLU A 45 71.95 1.47 9.10
C GLU A 45 71.95 2.63 8.10
N PRO A 46 71.13 2.53 7.05
CA PRO A 46 70.13 3.57 6.92
C PRO A 46 68.73 3.06 6.57
N SER A 47 67.76 3.52 7.36
CA SER A 47 66.36 3.72 6.97
C SER A 47 65.63 2.53 6.33
N THR A 48 64.87 1.80 7.15
CA THR A 48 63.66 1.14 6.66
C THR A 48 62.69 2.21 6.16
N SER A 49 62.64 2.43 4.84
CA SER A 49 61.65 3.31 4.23
C SER A 49 60.27 2.72 4.44
N LYS A 50 59.57 3.20 5.49
CA LYS A 50 58.18 2.86 5.76
C LYS A 50 57.34 3.47 4.65
N SER A 51 57.15 2.70 3.58
CA SER A 51 56.23 3.02 2.50
C SER A 51 54.88 3.38 3.10
N ALA A 52 54.56 4.67 3.08
CA ALA A 52 53.27 5.16 3.54
C ALA A 52 52.23 4.63 2.55
N ILE A 53 51.55 3.54 2.93
CA ILE A 53 50.40 3.04 2.19
C ILE A 53 49.31 4.10 2.32
N HIS A 54 49.35 5.07 1.40
CA HIS A 54 48.29 6.04 1.15
C HIS A 54 47.08 5.27 0.64
N ARG A 55 46.38 4.62 1.58
CA ARG A 55 45.15 3.88 1.39
C ARG A 55 44.24 4.80 0.58
N ARG A 56 43.94 4.44 -0.67
CA ARG A 56 43.17 5.30 -1.56
C ARG A 56 41.69 5.19 -1.21
N TRP A 57 41.27 5.81 -0.10
CA TRP A 57 39.86 5.85 0.34
C TRP A 57 38.93 6.45 -0.73
N TRP A 58 39.48 7.23 -1.67
CA TRP A 58 38.76 7.72 -2.86
C TRP A 58 38.38 6.62 -3.86
N MET A 59 39.11 5.50 -3.93
CA MET A 59 38.82 4.40 -4.87
C MET A 59 37.45 3.73 -4.59
N PRO A 60 37.16 3.21 -3.37
CA PRO A 60 35.84 2.64 -3.09
C PRO A 60 34.72 3.68 -3.17
N LEU A 61 34.99 4.95 -2.81
CA LEU A 61 34.03 6.04 -2.99
C LEU A 61 33.72 6.26 -4.48
N ALA A 62 34.73 6.29 -5.35
CA ALA A 62 34.54 6.38 -6.80
C ALA A 62 33.78 5.17 -7.37
N THR A 63 34.02 3.96 -6.87
CA THR A 63 33.24 2.76 -7.25
C THR A 63 31.78 2.87 -6.83
N VAL A 64 31.48 3.35 -5.61
CA VAL A 64 30.11 3.58 -5.14
C VAL A 64 29.43 4.67 -5.96
N CYS A 65 30.09 5.80 -6.21
CA CYS A 65 29.56 6.85 -7.10
C CYS A 65 29.30 6.32 -8.51
N LEU A 66 30.20 5.54 -9.11
CA LEU A 66 30.03 4.94 -10.43
C LEU A 66 28.84 3.96 -10.48
N ALA A 67 28.60 3.21 -9.41
CA ALA A 67 27.43 2.33 -9.28
C ALA A 67 26.12 3.11 -9.09
N LEU A 68 26.14 4.29 -8.45
CA LEU A 68 24.96 5.13 -8.22
C LEU A 68 24.60 6.06 -9.38
N ILE A 69 25.58 6.47 -10.20
CA ILE A 69 25.36 7.29 -11.41
C ILE A 69 24.23 6.76 -12.33
N PRO A 70 24.14 5.47 -12.71
CA PRO A 70 23.05 4.99 -13.55
C PRO A 70 21.67 5.13 -12.88
N PHE A 71 21.56 5.00 -11.56
CA PHE A 71 20.31 5.24 -10.84
C PHE A 71 19.95 6.72 -10.81
N GLY A 72 20.92 7.61 -10.60
CA GLY A 72 20.71 9.07 -10.68
C GLY A 72 20.32 9.55 -12.09
N ILE A 73 20.88 8.93 -13.14
CA ILE A 73 20.49 9.18 -14.53
C ILE A 73 19.07 8.65 -14.80
N LEU A 74 18.72 7.46 -14.30
CA LEU A 74 17.38 6.90 -14.44
C LEU A 74 16.32 7.74 -13.72
N GLU A 75 16.61 8.18 -12.50
CA GLU A 75 15.77 9.09 -11.71
C GLU A 75 15.58 10.43 -12.43
N LEU A 76 16.66 11.04 -12.94
CA LEU A 76 16.56 12.29 -13.71
C LEU A 76 15.80 12.08 -15.03
N ALA A 77 15.99 10.94 -15.69
CA ALA A 77 15.24 10.57 -16.90
C ALA A 77 13.75 10.39 -16.59
N PHE A 78 13.37 9.81 -15.45
CA PHE A 78 11.97 9.80 -15.00
C PHE A 78 11.48 11.21 -14.65
N ARG A 79 12.23 12.03 -13.91
CA ARG A 79 11.82 13.42 -13.61
C ARG A 79 11.66 14.33 -14.84
N VAL A 80 12.27 13.99 -15.99
CA VAL A 80 12.19 14.77 -17.24
C VAL A 80 11.28 14.14 -18.31
N PHE A 81 11.23 12.80 -18.41
CA PHE A 81 10.54 12.06 -19.47
C PHE A 81 9.42 11.13 -18.99
N ALA A 82 9.22 10.92 -17.68
CA ALA A 82 7.92 10.45 -17.24
C ALA A 82 6.89 11.49 -17.68
N PRO A 83 5.73 11.08 -18.21
CA PRO A 83 4.58 11.99 -18.27
C PRO A 83 4.40 12.60 -16.88
N GLN A 84 4.24 13.93 -16.81
CA GLN A 84 3.63 14.57 -15.64
C GLN A 84 2.40 13.74 -15.30
N ALA A 85 2.44 13.02 -14.18
CA ALA A 85 1.40 12.06 -13.85
C ALA A 85 0.08 12.83 -13.88
N SER A 86 -0.84 12.43 -14.77
CA SER A 86 -2.12 13.13 -14.87
C SER A 86 -2.76 13.13 -13.49
N GLN A 87 -3.46 14.19 -13.13
CA GLN A 87 -3.97 14.38 -11.76
C GLN A 87 -5.06 13.36 -11.37
N ASP A 88 -5.27 12.34 -12.20
CA ASP A 88 -5.77 11.00 -11.90
C ASP A 88 -4.83 10.14 -11.04
N ILE A 89 -3.72 10.67 -10.48
CA ILE A 89 -3.24 10.17 -9.18
C ILE A 89 -4.48 10.18 -8.29
N ALA A 90 -4.95 8.99 -7.90
CA ALA A 90 -6.17 8.87 -7.12
C ALA A 90 -5.95 9.60 -5.79
N VAL A 91 -6.46 10.84 -5.70
CA VAL A 91 -6.38 11.70 -4.51
C VAL A 91 -6.90 10.88 -3.36
N ASP A 92 -5.99 10.48 -2.47
CA ASP A 92 -6.29 9.42 -1.52
C ASP A 92 -7.34 9.94 -0.53
N PRO A 93 -8.57 9.37 -0.51
CA PRO A 93 -9.59 9.83 0.41
C PRO A 93 -9.30 9.40 1.87
N TYR A 94 -8.22 8.67 2.14
CA TYR A 94 -7.64 8.52 3.48
C TYR A 94 -6.83 9.77 3.91
N VAL A 95 -6.17 10.47 2.98
CA VAL A 95 -5.33 11.64 3.29
C VAL A 95 -6.16 12.90 3.48
N ASP A 96 -7.17 13.15 2.65
CA ASP A 96 -8.09 14.28 2.83
C ASP A 96 -9.49 13.86 3.30
N LEU A 97 -9.52 13.37 4.53
CA LEU A 97 -10.75 13.10 5.27
C LEU A 97 -11.52 14.38 5.67
N GLN A 98 -10.98 15.59 5.44
CA GLN A 98 -11.61 16.87 5.80
C GLN A 98 -12.25 17.57 4.59
N GLN A 99 -11.76 17.32 3.38
CA GLN A 99 -12.23 17.86 2.09
C GLN A 99 -12.65 16.73 1.14
N LEU A 100 -13.43 15.75 1.61
CA LEU A 100 -14.09 14.82 0.70
C LEU A 100 -15.07 15.62 -0.19
N GLU A 101 -14.70 15.83 -1.45
CA GLU A 101 -15.60 16.39 -2.46
C GLU A 101 -16.91 15.59 -2.53
N PRO A 102 -18.06 16.26 -2.77
CA PRO A 102 -19.34 15.59 -2.98
C PRO A 102 -19.24 14.45 -3.99
N LEU A 103 -19.83 13.31 -3.66
CA LEU A 103 -19.94 12.17 -4.54
C LEU A 103 -20.83 12.46 -5.76
N PHE A 104 -21.84 13.32 -5.62
CA PHE A 104 -22.77 13.68 -6.68
C PHE A 104 -22.53 15.10 -7.20
N GLN A 105 -22.52 15.23 -8.52
CA GLN A 105 -22.49 16.51 -9.22
C GLN A 105 -23.77 16.67 -10.06
N LEU A 106 -24.37 17.86 -10.02
CA LEU A 106 -25.55 18.18 -10.82
C LEU A 106 -25.17 18.39 -12.28
N ASP A 107 -25.79 17.62 -13.19
CA ASP A 107 -25.83 17.96 -14.61
C ASP A 107 -27.01 18.91 -14.88
N ALA A 108 -26.71 20.21 -14.96
CA ALA A 108 -27.71 21.23 -15.26
C ALA A 108 -28.31 21.14 -16.68
N SER A 109 -27.76 20.30 -17.58
CA SER A 109 -28.34 20.06 -18.92
C SER A 109 -29.37 18.94 -18.92
N ALA A 110 -29.23 17.95 -18.02
CA ALA A 110 -30.15 16.83 -17.85
C ALA A 110 -31.14 17.02 -16.68
N ASN A 111 -30.83 17.94 -15.75
CA ASN A 111 -31.45 18.06 -14.43
C ASN A 111 -31.32 16.75 -13.61
N GLU A 112 -30.13 16.17 -13.59
CA GLU A 112 -29.81 14.90 -12.93
C GLU A 112 -28.57 15.02 -12.03
N TRP A 113 -28.60 14.41 -10.85
CA TRP A 113 -27.42 14.15 -10.04
C TRP A 113 -26.69 12.92 -10.57
N LYS A 114 -25.37 13.01 -10.74
CA LYS A 114 -24.54 11.90 -11.23
C LYS A 114 -23.20 11.81 -10.49
N ILE A 115 -22.66 10.60 -10.39
CA ILE A 115 -21.28 10.38 -9.90
C ILE A 115 -20.29 10.80 -11.01
N PRO A 116 -19.40 11.80 -10.78
CA PRO A 116 -18.51 12.31 -11.81
C PRO A 116 -17.35 11.34 -12.09
N LYS A 117 -16.77 11.44 -13.30
CA LYS A 117 -15.81 10.44 -13.83
C LYS A 117 -14.60 10.19 -12.93
N HIS A 118 -14.07 11.22 -12.27
CA HIS A 118 -12.90 11.09 -11.37
C HIS A 118 -13.18 10.20 -10.14
N ARG A 119 -14.44 9.97 -9.76
CA ARG A 119 -14.85 9.07 -8.64
C ARG A 119 -14.98 7.61 -9.05
N MET A 120 -14.88 7.28 -10.35
CA MET A 120 -15.09 5.92 -10.87
C MET A 120 -13.92 4.95 -10.58
N ASN A 121 -12.86 5.45 -9.95
CA ASN A 121 -11.81 4.64 -9.30
C ASN A 121 -12.35 3.86 -8.08
N PHE A 122 -13.19 4.49 -7.26
CA PHE A 122 -13.77 3.91 -6.04
C PHE A 122 -15.25 3.54 -6.17
N PHE A 123 -16.02 4.23 -7.02
CA PHE A 123 -17.47 4.06 -7.19
C PHE A 123 -17.82 3.53 -8.58
N ARG A 124 -19.11 3.28 -8.81
CA ARG A 124 -19.68 2.97 -10.14
C ARG A 124 -20.58 4.13 -10.59
N PRO A 125 -20.90 4.22 -11.90
CA PRO A 125 -21.88 5.21 -12.37
C PRO A 125 -23.22 5.01 -11.65
N ALA A 126 -23.72 6.08 -11.04
CA ALA A 126 -25.08 6.19 -10.54
C ALA A 126 -25.62 7.56 -10.96
N VAL A 127 -26.89 7.62 -11.34
CA VAL A 127 -27.59 8.80 -11.84
C VAL A 127 -29.02 8.78 -11.31
N PHE A 128 -29.55 9.94 -10.91
CA PHE A 128 -30.96 10.10 -10.53
C PHE A 128 -31.45 11.55 -10.77
N PRO A 129 -32.75 11.78 -11.00
CA PRO A 129 -33.31 13.13 -11.21
C PRO A 129 -33.01 14.09 -10.06
N ALA A 130 -32.71 15.35 -10.39
CA ALA A 130 -32.48 16.38 -9.38
C ALA A 130 -33.75 16.69 -8.58
N GLU A 131 -34.86 16.88 -9.30
CA GLU A 131 -36.20 17.00 -8.73
C GLU A 131 -36.84 15.62 -8.53
N LYS A 132 -37.29 15.35 -7.30
CA LYS A 132 -38.00 14.13 -6.93
C LYS A 132 -39.50 14.32 -7.16
N LYS A 133 -40.18 13.31 -7.70
CA LYS A 133 -41.65 13.32 -7.90
C LYS A 133 -42.37 12.77 -6.68
N ASP A 134 -43.62 13.18 -6.46
CA ASP A 134 -44.46 12.65 -5.37
C ASP A 134 -44.71 11.13 -5.48
N THR A 135 -44.72 10.57 -6.71
CA THR A 135 -44.85 9.12 -6.98
C THR A 135 -43.55 8.35 -6.77
N THR A 136 -42.42 9.04 -6.62
CA THR A 136 -41.09 8.44 -6.51
C THR A 136 -40.76 8.05 -5.07
N LYS A 137 -40.15 6.87 -4.91
CA LYS A 137 -39.47 6.43 -3.70
C LYS A 137 -37.98 6.24 -3.93
N ARG A 138 -37.20 7.15 -3.34
CA ARG A 138 -35.75 7.25 -3.51
C ARG A 138 -35.04 6.56 -2.36
N ILE A 139 -34.21 5.58 -2.69
CA ILE A 139 -33.56 4.69 -1.73
C ILE A 139 -32.07 4.66 -2.04
N PHE A 140 -31.23 5.07 -1.09
CA PHE A 140 -29.78 5.00 -1.23
C PHE A 140 -29.26 3.76 -0.51
N VAL A 141 -28.42 2.98 -1.20
CA VAL A 141 -27.72 1.84 -0.62
C VAL A 141 -26.24 2.19 -0.50
N LEU A 142 -25.75 2.38 0.73
CA LEU A 142 -24.37 2.80 0.99
C LEU A 142 -23.55 1.67 1.62
N GLY A 143 -22.26 1.59 1.27
CA GLY A 143 -21.36 0.63 1.89
C GLY A 143 -20.06 0.40 1.13
N GLY A 144 -19.45 -0.76 1.40
CA GLY A 144 -18.20 -1.17 0.78
C GLY A 144 -18.32 -1.74 -0.64
N SER A 145 -17.27 -2.45 -1.05
CA SER A 145 -17.14 -3.15 -2.33
C SER A 145 -18.29 -4.11 -2.66
N THR A 146 -18.92 -4.72 -1.65
CA THR A 146 -20.10 -5.59 -1.80
C THR A 146 -21.35 -4.83 -2.30
N VAL A 147 -21.53 -3.58 -1.86
CA VAL A 147 -22.61 -2.70 -2.39
C VAL A 147 -22.30 -2.29 -3.82
N GLN A 148 -21.01 -2.02 -4.12
CA GLN A 148 -20.56 -1.69 -5.46
C GLN A 148 -20.78 -2.84 -6.47
N GLY A 149 -20.81 -4.09 -5.99
CA GLY A 149 -20.93 -5.29 -6.83
C GLY A 149 -19.61 -5.98 -7.18
N ARG A 150 -18.49 -5.62 -6.54
CA ARG A 150 -17.24 -6.38 -6.67
C ARG A 150 -17.42 -7.79 -6.07
N PRO A 151 -16.82 -8.84 -6.66
CA PRO A 151 -15.97 -8.83 -7.85
C PRO A 151 -16.74 -8.90 -9.18
N PHE A 152 -18.05 -9.17 -9.16
CA PHE A 152 -18.83 -9.57 -10.33
C PHE A 152 -19.18 -8.39 -11.25
N SER A 153 -20.16 -7.55 -10.89
CA SER A 153 -20.49 -6.32 -11.61
C SER A 153 -21.51 -5.44 -10.85
N THR A 154 -21.72 -4.20 -11.29
CA THR A 154 -22.77 -3.32 -10.71
C THR A 154 -24.18 -3.88 -10.95
N GLU A 155 -24.38 -4.47 -12.13
CA GLU A 155 -25.67 -4.97 -12.63
C GLU A 155 -26.07 -6.26 -11.91
N THR A 156 -25.11 -6.96 -11.31
CA THR A 156 -25.32 -8.13 -10.45
C THR A 156 -25.35 -7.79 -8.96
N ALA A 157 -25.07 -6.54 -8.57
CA ALA A 157 -25.02 -6.09 -7.18
C ALA A 157 -26.42 -6.09 -6.53
N PHE A 158 -26.47 -6.31 -5.22
CA PHE A 158 -27.75 -6.42 -4.50
C PHE A 158 -28.67 -5.17 -4.56
N PRO A 159 -28.20 -3.92 -4.77
CA PRO A 159 -29.09 -2.79 -5.02
C PRO A 159 -30.03 -2.98 -6.22
N ILE A 160 -29.55 -3.61 -7.30
CA ILE A 160 -30.36 -3.91 -8.49
C ILE A 160 -31.40 -5.00 -8.17
N TRP A 161 -31.01 -6.02 -7.39
CA TRP A 161 -31.94 -7.04 -6.90
C TRP A 161 -33.00 -6.49 -5.94
N LEU A 162 -32.65 -5.46 -5.14
CA LEU A 162 -33.59 -4.73 -4.29
C LEU A 162 -34.58 -3.92 -5.14
N GLU A 163 -34.09 -3.16 -6.12
CA GLU A 163 -34.90 -2.38 -7.06
C GLU A 163 -35.91 -3.25 -7.83
N MET A 164 -35.45 -4.37 -8.41
CA MET A 164 -36.32 -5.33 -9.12
C MET A 164 -37.39 -5.91 -8.19
N ARG A 165 -37.06 -6.25 -6.94
CA ARG A 165 -38.02 -6.78 -5.97
C ARG A 165 -39.03 -5.73 -5.50
N LEU A 166 -38.61 -4.49 -5.32
CA LEU A 166 -39.50 -3.38 -4.94
C LEU A 166 -40.51 -3.07 -6.05
N ARG A 167 -40.06 -2.94 -7.30
CA ARG A 167 -40.96 -2.76 -8.46
C ARG A 167 -41.93 -3.93 -8.65
N ALA A 168 -41.49 -5.17 -8.39
CA ALA A 168 -42.36 -6.35 -8.43
C ALA A 168 -43.39 -6.40 -7.28
N ALA A 169 -43.04 -5.89 -6.09
CA ALA A 169 -43.92 -5.88 -4.92
C ALA A 169 -44.91 -4.70 -4.91
N PHE A 170 -44.52 -3.54 -5.46
CA PHE A 170 -45.33 -2.33 -5.50
C PHE A 170 -45.33 -1.72 -6.92
N PRO A 171 -46.08 -2.29 -7.89
CA PRO A 171 -46.03 -1.88 -9.30
C PRO A 171 -46.50 -0.44 -9.60
N ASN A 172 -47.18 0.21 -8.64
CA ASN A 172 -47.72 1.57 -8.74
C ASN A 172 -46.81 2.59 -8.03
N THR A 173 -45.50 2.35 -7.94
CA THR A 173 -44.55 3.20 -7.23
C THR A 173 -43.21 3.25 -7.96
N ASP A 174 -42.75 4.47 -8.27
CA ASP A 174 -41.51 4.68 -9.02
C ASP A 174 -40.30 4.59 -8.09
N PHE A 175 -39.63 3.43 -8.02
CA PHE A 175 -38.41 3.31 -7.20
C PHE A 175 -37.17 3.87 -7.92
N GLU A 176 -36.43 4.73 -7.23
CA GLU A 176 -35.08 5.17 -7.59
C GLU A 176 -34.10 4.55 -6.58
N VAL A 177 -33.38 3.48 -6.95
CA VAL A 177 -32.42 2.82 -6.06
C VAL A 177 -31.00 3.20 -6.44
N VAL A 178 -30.38 4.06 -5.64
CA VAL A 178 -29.06 4.65 -5.91
C VAL A 178 -27.97 3.81 -5.24
N ASN A 179 -27.03 3.29 -6.03
CA ASN A 179 -25.88 2.53 -5.54
C ASN A 179 -24.74 3.48 -5.11
N VAL A 180 -24.41 3.46 -3.82
CA VAL A 180 -23.36 4.27 -3.17
C VAL A 180 -22.32 3.34 -2.54
N GLY A 181 -21.95 2.28 -3.26
CA GLY A 181 -20.88 1.36 -2.88
C GLY A 181 -19.49 1.86 -3.26
N GLY A 182 -18.61 2.03 -2.28
CA GLY A 182 -17.21 2.41 -2.47
C GLY A 182 -16.24 1.25 -2.24
N ILE A 183 -15.27 1.04 -3.13
CA ILE A 183 -14.18 0.07 -2.93
C ILE A 183 -13.39 0.45 -1.67
N SER A 184 -13.23 -0.52 -0.76
CA SER A 184 -12.57 -0.38 0.54
C SER A 184 -13.18 0.65 1.50
N TYR A 185 -14.39 1.17 1.26
CA TYR A 185 -15.05 2.10 2.19
C TYR A 185 -15.54 1.38 3.45
N ALA A 186 -15.07 1.80 4.63
CA ALA A 186 -15.66 1.45 5.93
C ALA A 186 -16.67 2.52 6.43
N SER A 187 -17.35 2.19 7.53
CA SER A 187 -18.40 2.99 8.19
C SER A 187 -18.08 4.49 8.37
N TYR A 188 -16.88 4.88 8.78
CA TYR A 188 -16.49 6.30 8.99
C TYR A 188 -16.34 7.15 7.70
N ARG A 189 -16.16 6.51 6.53
CA ARG A 189 -16.24 7.16 5.21
C ARG A 189 -17.69 7.15 4.72
N VAL A 190 -18.40 6.04 4.94
CA VAL A 190 -19.83 5.92 4.62
C VAL A 190 -20.68 6.94 5.38
N SER A 191 -20.36 7.26 6.64
CA SER A 191 -21.11 8.26 7.42
C SER A 191 -21.05 9.66 6.83
N LYS A 192 -19.97 10.02 6.13
CA LYS A 192 -19.86 11.31 5.40
C LYS A 192 -20.73 11.30 4.15
N LEU A 193 -20.78 10.17 3.43
CA LEU A 193 -21.71 9.97 2.32
C LEU A 193 -23.17 9.98 2.79
N VAL A 194 -23.49 9.56 4.01
CA VAL A 194 -24.84 9.72 4.59
C VAL A 194 -25.21 11.21 4.74
N THR A 195 -24.29 12.06 5.22
CA THR A 195 -24.53 13.52 5.34
C THR A 195 -24.81 14.19 3.98
N GLU A 196 -24.21 13.68 2.91
CA GLU A 196 -24.52 14.12 1.54
C GLU A 196 -25.85 13.55 1.04
N VAL A 197 -26.05 12.24 1.17
CA VAL A 197 -27.28 11.52 0.75
C VAL A 197 -28.55 12.10 1.38
N LEU A 198 -28.49 12.57 2.63
CA LEU A 198 -29.63 13.22 3.29
C LEU A 198 -30.09 14.52 2.60
N GLN A 199 -29.24 15.16 1.78
CA GLN A 199 -29.58 16.36 1.01
C GLN A 199 -30.35 16.04 -0.28
N HIS A 200 -30.42 14.77 -0.68
CA HIS A 200 -31.07 14.31 -1.91
C HIS A 200 -32.46 13.67 -1.68
N GLU A 201 -33.11 13.98 -0.56
CA GLU A 201 -34.48 13.56 -0.21
C GLU A 201 -34.74 12.03 -0.18
N PRO A 202 -33.95 11.24 0.58
CA PRO A 202 -34.17 9.80 0.71
C PRO A 202 -35.48 9.45 1.44
N ASP A 203 -36.26 8.50 0.92
CA ASP A 203 -37.33 7.83 1.68
C ASP A 203 -36.77 6.70 2.55
N ALA A 204 -35.67 6.08 2.14
CA ALA A 204 -34.98 5.05 2.90
C ALA A 204 -33.47 5.06 2.62
N ILE A 205 -32.71 4.61 3.62
CA ILE A 205 -31.27 4.39 3.54
C ILE A 205 -30.98 2.96 3.98
N VAL A 206 -30.22 2.23 3.16
CA VAL A 206 -29.75 0.86 3.44
C VAL A 206 -28.23 0.92 3.64
N LEU A 207 -27.76 0.54 4.82
CA LEU A 207 -26.33 0.52 5.16
C LEU A 207 -25.80 -0.92 5.16
N TYR A 208 -24.67 -1.14 4.50
CA TYR A 208 -23.96 -2.42 4.49
C TYR A 208 -22.45 -2.21 4.68
N THR A 209 -22.00 -2.29 5.92
CA THR A 209 -20.62 -2.01 6.38
C THR A 209 -20.05 -3.19 7.18
N GLY A 210 -18.96 -3.01 7.94
CA GLY A 210 -18.36 -4.06 8.79
C GLY A 210 -17.35 -4.99 8.11
N HIS A 211 -16.91 -4.66 6.88
CA HIS A 211 -15.99 -5.48 6.08
C HIS A 211 -14.59 -4.86 5.91
N ASN A 212 -14.43 -3.55 6.09
CA ASN A 212 -13.18 -2.81 5.83
C ASN A 212 -12.60 -2.20 7.12
N GLU A 213 -13.42 -2.09 8.16
CA GLU A 213 -13.15 -1.49 9.46
C GLU A 213 -11.86 -1.99 10.14
N PHE A 214 -11.49 -3.26 9.93
CA PHE A 214 -10.28 -3.86 10.52
C PHE A 214 -8.99 -3.60 9.74
N LEU A 215 -9.07 -3.14 8.49
CA LEU A 215 -7.90 -2.82 7.67
C LEU A 215 -7.38 -1.42 8.05
N GLU A 216 -8.29 -0.46 8.16
CA GLU A 216 -7.97 0.94 8.40
C GLU A 216 -7.44 1.19 9.81
N ASP A 217 -8.03 0.56 10.84
CA ASP A 217 -7.56 0.68 12.24
C ASP A 217 -6.12 0.15 12.40
N ARG A 218 -5.78 -0.91 11.66
CA ARG A 218 -4.45 -1.55 11.67
C ARG A 218 -3.37 -0.76 10.92
N GLU A 219 -3.72 -0.08 9.82
CA GLU A 219 -2.76 0.68 9.02
C GLU A 219 -2.68 2.17 9.41
N TYR A 220 -3.78 2.76 9.92
CA TYR A 220 -3.92 4.22 10.07
C TYR A 220 -4.32 4.70 11.48
N GLY A 221 -4.53 3.83 12.48
CA GLY A 221 -4.80 4.28 13.85
C GLY A 221 -3.76 5.27 14.38
N ALA A 222 -2.47 4.99 14.12
CA ALA A 222 -1.36 5.88 14.46
C ALA A 222 -1.35 7.22 13.68
N LEU A 223 -2.02 7.31 12.53
CA LEU A 223 -2.17 8.55 11.74
C LEU A 223 -3.41 9.37 12.16
N LEU A 224 -4.45 8.72 12.68
CA LEU A 224 -5.62 9.38 13.27
C LEU A 224 -5.29 9.97 14.66
N GLU A 225 -4.44 9.32 15.46
CA GLU A 225 -3.89 9.90 16.70
C GLU A 225 -2.77 10.93 16.46
N ALA A 226 -2.11 10.89 15.29
CA ALA A 226 -1.07 11.84 14.93
C ALA A 226 -1.66 13.21 14.55
N GLY A 227 -1.88 14.06 15.57
CA GLY A 227 -2.35 15.44 15.41
C GLY A 227 -1.57 16.26 14.36
N PRO A 228 -2.20 17.31 13.79
CA PRO A 228 -2.00 17.76 12.41
C PRO A 228 -0.56 18.11 11.98
N PHE A 229 0.31 18.49 12.92
CA PHE A 229 1.73 18.73 12.64
C PHE A 229 2.47 17.47 12.15
N ARG A 230 2.10 16.28 12.65
CA ARG A 230 2.72 15.02 12.21
C ARG A 230 2.23 14.59 10.82
N THR A 231 0.94 14.72 10.54
CA THR A 231 0.33 14.47 9.23
C THR A 231 0.93 15.38 8.14
N TRP A 232 1.20 16.64 8.49
CA TRP A 232 1.87 17.60 7.60
C TRP A 232 3.31 17.17 7.26
N LEU A 233 4.08 16.69 8.25
CA LEU A 233 5.44 16.18 8.03
C LEU A 233 5.46 14.92 7.14
N SER A 234 4.54 13.97 7.34
CA SER A 234 4.47 12.77 6.50
C SER A 234 4.17 13.10 5.03
N ASN A 235 3.29 14.08 4.79
CA ASN A 235 2.94 14.53 3.43
C ASN A 235 4.11 15.24 2.72
N ILE A 236 5.04 15.85 3.45
CA ILE A 236 6.26 16.43 2.87
C ILE A 236 7.27 15.32 2.52
N SER A 237 7.44 14.30 3.37
CA SER A 237 8.32 13.17 3.06
C SER A 237 7.84 12.30 1.89
N GLY A 238 6.59 12.44 1.45
CA GLY A 238 6.05 11.81 0.24
C GLY A 238 6.24 12.62 -1.05
N ASN A 239 6.87 13.80 -1.01
CA ASN A 239 6.97 14.75 -2.13
C ASN A 239 8.42 15.23 -2.41
N LEU A 240 9.43 14.38 -2.18
CA LEU A 240 10.87 14.68 -2.38
C LEU A 240 11.59 13.61 -3.22
#